data_AF-A0A392U5Z1-F1
#
_entry.id   AF-A0A392U5Z1-F1
#
_cell.length_a   1.000
_cell.length_b   1.000
_cell.length_c   1.000
_cell.angle_alpha   90.00
_cell.angle_beta   90.00
_cell.angle_gamma   90.00
#
_symmetry.space_group_name_H-M   'P 1'
#
loop_
_entity.id
_entity.type
_entity.pdbx_description
1 polymer ?
#
loop_
_entity_poly.entity_id
_entity_poly.type
_entity_poly.pdbx_seq_one_letter_code
_entity_poly.pdbx_strand_id
1 'polypeptide(L)' 'VQVNVTNDMKHYLLERGLRPCGDFAKAVGIKKPRSSAELLAKSQAYIQHEEREMADAIRHSRPEDNPPPRE' A
#
# COMPACT_ATOMS: atom_id res chain seq x y z
N VAL A 1 -1.92 -4.49 -3.73
CA VAL A 1 -3.38 -4.63 -4.01
C VAL A 1 -3.87 -3.38 -4.71
N GLN A 2 -4.19 -3.45 -6.01
CA GLN A 2 -4.82 -2.36 -6.73
C GLN A 2 -6.33 -2.63 -6.76
N VAL A 3 -7.11 -1.79 -6.09
CA VAL A 3 -8.57 -1.88 -6.14
C VAL A 3 -9.05 -0.99 -7.28
N ASN A 4 -9.71 -1.57 -8.28
CA ASN A 4 -10.37 -0.79 -9.33
C ASN A 4 -11.63 -0.16 -8.74
N VAL A 5 -11.59 1.16 -8.59
CA VAL A 5 -12.65 1.95 -7.99
C VAL A 5 -13.26 2.84 -9.07
N THR A 6 -14.59 2.87 -9.17
CA THR A 6 -15.32 3.77 -10.09
C THR A 6 -14.98 5.23 -9.77
N ASN A 7 -15.09 6.11 -10.77
CA ASN A 7 -14.73 7.52 -10.57
C ASN A 7 -15.56 8.16 -9.43
N ASP A 8 -16.84 7.82 -9.34
CA ASP A 8 -17.73 8.28 -8.26
C ASP A 8 -17.24 7.88 -6.88
N MET A 9 -16.74 6.65 -6.74
CA MET A 9 -16.21 6.17 -5.48
C MET A 9 -14.85 6.81 -5.14
N LYS A 10 -14.01 7.15 -6.14
CA LYS A 10 -12.81 7.97 -5.90
C LYS A 10 -13.17 9.35 -5.37
N HIS A 11 -14.15 10.02 -5.99
CA HIS A 11 -14.67 11.31 -5.53
C HIS A 11 -15.20 11.22 -4.10
N TYR A 12 -16.03 10.21 -3.81
CA TYR A 12 -16.54 9.97 -2.46
C TYR A 12 -15.43 9.80 -1.42
N LEU A 13 -14.41 8.98 -1.73
CA LEU A 13 -13.31 8.71 -0.81
C LEU A 13 -12.51 9.98 -0.48
N LEU A 14 -12.21 10.81 -1.49
CA LEU A 14 -11.45 12.06 -1.29
C LEU A 14 -12.28 13.13 -0.57
N GLU A 15 -13.55 13.27 -0.93
CA GLU A 15 -14.40 14.33 -0.40
C GLU A 15 -14.96 14.02 0.99
N ARG A 16 -15.22 12.74 1.31
CA ARG A 16 -15.95 12.34 2.53
C ARG A 16 -15.39 11.09 3.20
N GLY A 17 -15.07 10.05 2.43
CA GLY A 17 -14.77 8.72 2.97
C GLY A 17 -13.49 8.64 3.80
N LEU A 18 -12.41 9.27 3.33
CA LEU A 18 -11.10 9.27 3.99
C LEU A 18 -10.86 10.52 4.86
N ARG A 19 -11.85 11.42 4.96
CA ARG A 19 -11.74 12.54 5.89
C ARG A 19 -11.55 12.03 7.33
N PRO A 20 -10.81 12.76 8.18
CA PRO A 20 -10.71 12.43 9.59
C PRO A 20 -12.11 12.22 10.20
N CYS A 21 -12.32 11.07 10.83
CA CYS A 21 -13.60 10.66 11.43
C CYS A 21 -14.76 10.38 10.45
N GLY A 22 -14.51 10.27 9.14
CA GLY A 22 -15.50 9.82 8.16
C GLY A 22 -15.98 8.39 8.44
N ASP A 23 -17.23 8.08 8.08
CA ASP A 23 -17.85 6.78 8.39
C ASP A 23 -17.12 5.64 7.68
N PHE A 24 -16.66 5.87 6.45
CA PHE A 24 -15.84 4.89 5.73
C PHE A 24 -14.50 4.67 6.44
N ALA A 25 -13.75 5.73 6.74
CA ALA A 25 -12.49 5.63 7.49
C ALA A 25 -12.66 4.88 8.82
N LYS A 26 -13.75 5.12 9.56
CA LYS A 26 -14.08 4.37 10.78
C LYS A 26 -14.35 2.89 10.51
N ALA A 27 -15.18 2.59 9.50
CA ALA A 27 -15.56 1.22 9.15
C ALA A 27 -14.36 0.38 8.73
N VAL A 28 -13.40 0.96 8.01
CA VAL A 28 -12.17 0.28 7.59
C VAL A 28 -11.02 0.41 8.61
N GLY A 29 -11.28 0.99 9.77
CA GLY A 29 -10.31 1.07 10.88
C GLY A 29 -9.22 2.12 10.73
N ILE A 30 -9.33 3.05 9.77
CA ILE A 30 -8.43 4.21 9.65
C ILE A 30 -8.71 5.17 10.80
N LYS A 31 -7.80 5.17 11.77
CA LYS A 31 -7.85 6.02 12.96
C LYS A 31 -6.64 6.94 12.99
N LYS A 32 -6.85 8.15 13.52
CA LYS A 32 -5.75 9.08 13.80
C LYS A 32 -4.82 8.44 14.86
N PRO A 33 -3.49 8.46 14.67
CA PRO A 33 -2.56 7.97 15.68
C PRO A 33 -2.69 8.78 16.97
N ARG A 34 -2.54 8.10 18.11
CA ARG A 34 -2.69 8.68 19.45
C ARG A 34 -1.49 9.54 19.85
N SER A 35 -0.32 9.29 19.24
CA SER A 35 0.91 10.06 19.47
C SER A 35 1.76 10.15 18.20
N SER A 36 2.71 11.09 18.20
CA SER A 36 3.72 11.22 17.13
C SER A 36 4.60 9.96 17.02
N ALA A 37 4.93 9.32 18.14
CA ALA A 37 5.69 8.08 18.16
C ALA A 37 4.93 6.92 17.48
N GLU A 38 3.61 6.80 17.72
CA GLU A 38 2.78 5.80 17.05
C GLU A 38 2.73 6.06 15.53
N LEU A 39 2.60 7.32 15.12
CA LEU A 39 2.66 7.70 13.71
C LEU A 39 4.00 7.29 13.09
N LEU A 40 5.12 7.63 13.75
CA LEU A 40 6.45 7.33 13.24
C LEU A 40 6.68 5.82 13.08
N ALA A 41 6.30 5.03 14.08
CA ALA A 41 6.45 3.58 14.03
C ALA A 41 5.64 2.96 12.87
N LYS A 42 4.40 3.42 12.66
CA LYS A 42 3.56 2.96 11.53
C LYS A 42 4.13 3.38 10.18
N SER A 43 4.62 4.61 10.07
CA SER A 43 5.25 5.10 8.84
C SER A 43 6.50 4.30 8.49
N GLN A 44 7.35 4.00 9.48
CA GLN A 44 8.54 3.16 9.28
C GLN A 44 8.17 1.75 8.83
N ALA A 45 7.18 1.12 9.47
CA ALA A 45 6.70 -0.20 9.08
C ALA A 45 6.15 -0.22 7.64
N TYR A 46 5.43 0.84 7.23
CA TYR A 46 4.94 0.99 5.86
C TYR A 46 6.08 1.12 4.84
N ILE A 47 7.09 1.95 5.11
CA ILE A 47 8.27 2.10 4.24
C ILE A 47 8.94 0.74 4.04
N GLN A 48 9.20 0.00 5.12
CA GLN A 48 9.83 -1.32 5.04
C GLN A 48 8.99 -2.34 4.26
N HIS A 49 7.66 -2.26 4.38
CA HIS A 49 6.76 -3.10 3.60
C HIS A 49 6.87 -2.79 2.10
N GLU A 50 6.81 -1.51 1.70
CA GLU A 50 6.94 -1.11 0.29
C GLU A 50 8.32 -1.48 -0.27
N GLU A 51 9.39 -1.27 0.50
CA GLU A 51 10.74 -1.69 0.11
C GLU A 51 10.83 -3.20 -0.13
N ARG A 52 10.18 -4.01 0.73
CA ARG A 52 10.10 -5.47 0.56
C ARG A 52 9.32 -5.84 -0.70
N GLU A 53 8.14 -5.27 -0.90
CA GLU A 53 7.32 -5.54 -2.09
C GLU A 53 8.07 -5.17 -3.38
N MET A 54 8.80 -4.05 -3.39
CA MET A 54 9.65 -3.67 -4.53
C MET A 54 10.79 -4.67 -4.77
N ALA A 55 11.48 -5.11 -3.71
CA ALA A 55 12.54 -6.10 -3.82
C ALA A 55 12.03 -7.45 -4.36
N ASP A 56 10.86 -7.88 -3.89
CA ASP A 56 10.22 -9.11 -4.36
C ASP A 56 9.75 -8.97 -5.81
N ALA A 57 9.17 -7.84 -6.19
CA ALA A 57 8.86 -7.55 -7.59
C ALA A 57 10.09 -7.62 -8.49
N ILE A 58 11.25 -7.10 -8.06
CA ILE A 58 12.53 -7.19 -8.81
C ILE A 58 13.00 -8.64 -8.95
N ARG A 59 12.96 -9.43 -7.85
CA ARG A 59 13.34 -10.85 -7.88
C ARG A 59 12.49 -11.66 -8.86
N HIS A 60 11.19 -11.38 -8.92
CA HIS A 60 10.24 -12.10 -9.75
C HIS A 60 10.12 -11.54 -11.18
N SER A 61 10.72 -10.39 -11.49
CA SER A 61 10.71 -9.78 -12.84
C SER A 61 11.95 -10.07 -13.67
N ARG A 62 12.93 -10.82 -13.15
CA ARG A 62 14.06 -11.30 -13.95
C ARG A 62 13.58 -12.40 -14.92
N PRO A 63 13.73 -12.25 -16.25
CA PRO A 63 13.50 -13.34 -17.17
C PRO A 63 14.56 -14.42 -16.92
N GLU A 64 14.13 -15.68 -16.83
CA GLU A 64 15.01 -16.82 -17.08
C GLU A 64 15.50 -16.75 -18.54
N ASP A 65 16.53 -15.94 -18.80
CA ASP A 65 17.19 -15.87 -20.11
C ASP A 65 18.65 -16.32 -20.00
N ASN A 66 18.85 -17.49 -19.39
CA ASN A 66 20.12 -18.19 -19.49
C ASN A 66 19.83 -19.58 -20.08
N PRO A 67 19.93 -19.78 -21.41
CA PRO A 67 19.88 -21.13 -21.94
C PRO A 67 21.03 -21.94 -21.34
N PRO A 68 20.82 -23.24 -21.03
CA PRO A 68 21.86 -24.06 -20.44
C PRO A 68 23.08 -24.12 -21.37
N PRO A 69 24.31 -24.24 -20.84
CA PRO A 69 25.50 -24.48 -21.66
C PRO A 69 25.26 -25.75 -22.46
N ARG A 70 25.26 -25.65 -23.80
CA ARG A 70 25.25 -26.84 -24.66
C ARG A 70 26.64 -27.47 -24.55
N GLU A 71 26.66 -28.74 -24.12
CA GLU A 71 27.83 -29.62 -24.16
C GLU A 71 28.31 -29.89 -25.59
#